data_AF-A0A147DRD4-F1
#
_entry.id   AF-A0A147DRD4-F1
#
_cell.length_a   1.000
_cell.length_b   1.000
_cell.length_c   1.000
_cell.angle_alpha   90.00
_cell.angle_beta   90.00
_cell.angle_gamma   90.00
#
_symmetry.space_group_name_H-M   'P 1'
#
loop_
_entity.id
_entity.type
_entity.pdbx_description
1 polymer ?
#
loop_
_entity_poly.entity_id
_entity_poly.type
_entity_poly.pdbx_seq_one_letter_code
_entity_poly.pdbx_strand_id
1 'polypeptide(L)' 'MIEVLRENAAPMTSREIADMINARELYRRKDGRPLPAGQVSARARNYDRLFIRTSSQINLR' A
#
# COMPACT_ATOMS: atom_id res chain seq x y z
N MET A 1 -4.27 2.72 0.64
CA MET A 1 -3.35 2.03 1.57
C MET A 1 -4.03 1.78 2.90
N ILE A 2 -4.49 2.81 3.62
CA ILE A 2 -5.16 2.62 4.92
C ILE A 2 -6.38 1.73 4.80
N GLU A 3 -7.28 2.03 3.86
CA GLU A 3 -8.49 1.23 3.59
C GLU A 3 -8.17 -0.25 3.33
N VAL A 4 -7.28 -0.52 2.36
CA VAL A 4 -6.79 -1.87 2.03
C VAL A 4 -6.25 -2.63 3.25
N LEU A 5 -5.38 -2.00 4.05
CA LEU A 5 -4.80 -2.65 5.23
C LEU A 5 -5.82 -2.85 6.35
N ARG A 6 -6.77 -1.91 6.51
CA ARG A 6 -7.84 -1.99 7.52
C ARG A 6 -8.80 -3.13 7.23
N GLU A 7 -9.17 -3.30 5.96
CA GLU A 7 -10.07 -4.36 5.52
C GLU A 7 -9.42 -5.74 5.54
N ASN A 8 -8.14 -5.82 5.15
CA ASN A 8 -7.41 -7.09 5.15
C ASN A 8 -7.13 -7.60 6.58
N ALA A 9 -7.09 -6.72 7.57
CA ALA A 9 -6.84 -7.02 8.99
C ALA A 9 -5.54 -7.84 9.25
N ALA A 10 -4.61 -7.83 8.30
CA ALA A 10 -3.34 -8.53 8.37
C ALA A 10 -2.25 -7.77 7.59
N PRO A 11 -0.95 -7.91 7.97
CA PRO A 11 0.15 -7.32 7.22
C PRO A 11 0.18 -7.80 5.77
N MET A 12 0.51 -6.88 4.86
CA MET A 12 0.54 -7.16 3.43
C MET A 12 1.85 -6.71 2.81
N THR A 13 2.29 -7.40 1.76
CA THR A 13 3.40 -6.94 0.93
C THR A 13 3.02 -5.68 0.16
N SER A 14 4.02 -4.90 -0.25
CA SER A 14 3.78 -3.74 -1.11
C SER A 14 3.14 -4.10 -2.45
N ARG A 15 3.33 -5.34 -2.93
CA ARG A 15 2.71 -5.84 -4.18
C ARG A 15 1.23 -6.10 -3.97
N GLU A 16 0.85 -6.86 -2.95
CA GLU A 16 -0.57 -7.14 -2.67
C GLU A 16 -1.37 -5.86 -2.42
N ILE A 17 -0.80 -4.89 -1.69
CA ILE A 17 -1.44 -3.59 -1.49
C ILE A 17 -1.61 -2.85 -2.81
N ALA A 18 -0.60 -2.84 -3.67
CA ALA A 18 -0.68 -2.20 -4.98
C ALA A 18 -1.77 -2.86 -5.84
N ASP A 19 -1.79 -4.19 -5.86
CA ASP A 19 -2.74 -4.98 -6.64
C ASP A 19 -4.18 -4.74 -6.16
N MET A 20 -4.44 -4.71 -4.85
CA MET A 20 -5.77 -4.35 -4.31
C MET A 20 -6.16 -2.91 -4.63
N ILE A 21 -5.24 -1.95 -4.50
CA ILE A 21 -5.53 -0.55 -4.84
C ILE A 21 -5.87 -0.41 -6.32
N ASN A 22 -5.14 -1.11 -7.20
CA ASN A 22 -5.36 -1.06 -8.65
C ASN A 22 -6.64 -1.78 -9.05
N ALA A 23 -6.88 -2.99 -8.52
CA ALA A 23 -8.05 -3.80 -8.84
C ALA A 23 -9.37 -3.15 -8.41
N ARG A 24 -9.33 -2.33 -7.34
CA ARG A 24 -10.48 -1.61 -6.80
C ARG A 24 -10.51 -0.13 -7.18
N GLU A 25 -9.55 0.31 -8.01
CA GLU A 25 -9.40 1.70 -8.46
C GLU A 25 -9.38 2.75 -7.33
N LEU A 26 -8.90 2.38 -6.13
CA LEU A 26 -8.89 3.24 -4.93
C LEU A 26 -7.93 4.42 -5.04
N TYR A 27 -7.07 4.43 -6.05
CA TYR A 27 -6.16 5.52 -6.32
C TYR A 27 -5.82 5.57 -7.81
N ARG A 28 -6.13 6.70 -8.45
CA ARG A 28 -5.76 6.96 -9.83
C ARG A 28 -4.52 7.84 -9.89
N ARG A 29 -3.45 7.35 -10.51
CA ARG A 29 -2.27 8.17 -10.81
C ARG A 29 -2.59 9.19 -11.90
N LYS A 30 -1.89 10.34 -11.85
CA LYS A 30 -2.02 11.41 -12.85
C LYS A 30 -1.73 10.95 -14.29
N ASP A 31 -0.79 10.01 -14.45
CA ASP A 31 -0.43 9.43 -15.75
C ASP A 31 -1.34 8.28 -16.19
N GLY A 32 -2.40 7.98 -15.43
CA GLY A 32 -3.36 6.91 -15.74
C GLY A 32 -2.81 5.50 -15.60
N ARG A 33 -1.53 5.33 -15.22
CA ARG A 33 -0.93 4.01 -15.05
C ARG A 33 -1.31 3.40 -13.70
N PRO A 34 -1.26 2.06 -13.56
CA PRO A 34 -1.42 1.40 -12.26
C PRO A 34 -0.37 1.87 -11.24
N LEU A 35 -0.75 1.89 -9.96
CA LEU A 35 0.15 2.13 -8.84
C LEU A 35 1.17 0.98 -8.74
N PRO A 36 2.49 1.25 -8.77
CA PRO A 36 3.50 0.21 -8.65
C PRO A 36 3.81 -0.08 -7.19
N ALA A 37 4.17 -1.33 -6.89
CA ALA A 37 4.55 -1.78 -5.55
C ALA A 37 5.68 -0.92 -4.93
N GLY A 38 6.66 -0.50 -5.74
CA GLY A 38 7.74 0.37 -5.26
C GLY A 38 7.25 1.71 -4.68
N GLN A 39 6.18 2.29 -5.25
CA GLN A 39 5.59 3.53 -4.75
C GLN A 39 4.81 3.31 -3.46
N VAL A 40 4.18 2.15 -3.28
CA VAL A 40 3.56 1.74 -2.01
C VAL A 40 4.62 1.64 -0.92
N SER A 41 5.73 0.96 -1.20
CA SER A 41 6.86 0.84 -0.28
C SER A 41 7.40 2.23 0.10
N ALA A 42 7.70 3.08 -0.88
CA ALA A 42 8.17 4.45 -0.65
C ALA A 42 7.20 5.28 0.20
N ARG A 43 5.88 5.18 -0.06
CA ARG A 43 4.86 5.85 0.76
C ARG A 43 4.84 5.34 2.19
N ALA A 44 4.83 4.02 2.41
CA ALA A 44 4.86 3.47 3.76
C ALA A 44 6.11 3.93 4.54
N ARG A 45 7.26 4.09 3.87
CA ARG A 45 8.46 4.65 4.49
C ARG A 45 8.31 6.13 4.85
N ASN A 46 7.71 6.93 3.97
CA ASN A 46 7.52 8.37 4.19
C ASN A 46 6.47 8.68 5.27
N TYR A 47 5.61 7.72 5.61
CA TYR A 47 4.57 7.83 6.62
C TYR A 47 4.76 6.79 7.75
N ASP A 48 5.96 6.75 8.33
CA ASP A 48 6.35 5.84 9.43
C ASP A 48 5.50 5.96 10.71
N ARG A 49 4.82 7.10 10.89
CA ARG A 49 3.82 7.32 11.94
C ARG A 49 2.53 6.54 11.73
N LEU A 50 2.19 6.22 10.47
CA LEU A 50 0.95 5.54 10.09
C LEU A 50 1.16 4.07 9.75
N PHE A 51 2.37 3.69 9.32
CA PHE A 51 2.66 2.34 8.85
C PHE A 51 3.85 1.74 9.60
N ILE A 52 3.69 0.48 10.00
CA ILE A 52 4.80 -0.37 10.44
C ILE A 52 5.29 -1.15 9.22
N ARG A 53 6.61 -1.15 9.02
CA ARG A 53 7.26 -1.90 7.94
C ARG A 53 8.22 -2.93 8.52
N THR A 54 8.13 -4.15 7.99
CA THR A 54 9.19 -5.15 8.11
C THR A 54 9.99 -5.22 6.80
N SER A 55 10.90 -6.18 6.69
CA SER A 55 11.65 -6.44 5.45
C SER A 55 10.74 -6.82 4.28
N SER A 56 9.56 -7.40 4.54
CA SER A 56 8.66 -7.93 3.50
C SER A 56 7.23 -7.39 3.56
N GLN A 57 6.77 -6.86 4.69
CA GLN A 57 5.36 -6.52 4.91
C GLN A 57 5.16 -5.11 5.45
N ILE A 58 3.94 -4.62 5.25
CA ILE A 58 3.44 -3.32 5.69
C ILE A 58 2.16 -3.59 6.48
N ASN A 59 2.06 -2.99 7.67
CA ASN A 59 0.84 -2.98 8.47
C ASN A 59 0.48 -1.55 8.90
N LEU A 60 -0.74 -1.35 9.36
CA LEU A 60 -1.10 -0.15 10.10
C LEU A 60 -0.41 -0.15 11.47
N ARG A 61 -0.03 1.04 11.93
CA ARG A 61 0.51 1.23 13.28
C ARG A 61 -0.58 1.26 14.33
#